data_AF-A0A7K3BL77-F1
#
_entry.id   AF-A0A7K3BL77-F1
#
_cell.length_a   1.000
_cell.length_b   1.000
_cell.length_c   1.000
_cell.angle_alpha   90.00
_cell.angle_beta   90.00
_cell.angle_gamma   90.00
#
_symmetry.space_group_name_H-M   'P 1'
#
loop_
_entity.id
_entity.type
_entity.pdbx_description
1 polymer ?
#
loop_
_entity_poly.entity_id
_entity_poly.type
_entity_poly.pdbx_seq_one_letter_code
_entity_poly.pdbx_strand_id
1 'polypeptide(L)'
;MFVNEDNLTELAAQRWATSHDPRQARLMSALVRHLHAFAREVELGEDEWMAAIQWLAEAGRISDAKRQELILASDVFGLSTLVVQLNNRFAPQATPATVLGPFHIDGSPAAPYGFDMSDGIPGTPLFVTGKVTDLEGKPVPGAVLDVWQADADGAYEAQLPEIDEARLRAKYQAREDGTYCVRTIAPRGYAIPMDGPVGDLISTTDISHFRPAHVHFLIHEPGYEKLITHLFQEGSEYLDSDVVFGTKEALVVRFDERPAGPAPDGTTLDVPYLLAEFDFVLQPA
;
A
#
# COMPACT_ATOMS: atom_id res chain seq x y z
N MET A 1 -45.77 -10.74 3.70
CA MET A 1 -45.37 -11.47 2.47
C MET A 1 -44.39 -12.55 2.89
N PHE A 2 -44.57 -13.79 2.43
CA PHE A 2 -43.59 -14.86 2.68
C PHE A 2 -42.45 -14.77 1.66
N VAL A 3 -41.27 -15.21 2.06
CA VAL A 3 -40.06 -15.12 1.25
C VAL A 3 -40.07 -16.16 0.12
N ASN A 4 -39.61 -15.78 -1.06
CA ASN A 4 -39.31 -16.66 -2.19
C ASN A 4 -38.08 -16.15 -2.95
N GLU A 5 -37.62 -16.89 -3.94
CA GLU A 5 -36.40 -16.56 -4.70
C GLU A 5 -36.46 -15.18 -5.38
N ASP A 6 -37.63 -14.83 -5.92
CA ASP A 6 -37.87 -13.58 -6.64
C ASP A 6 -37.89 -12.35 -5.72
N ASN A 7 -38.42 -12.50 -4.50
CA ASN A 7 -38.67 -11.37 -3.60
C ASN A 7 -37.63 -11.22 -2.48
N LEU A 8 -36.80 -12.24 -2.24
CA LEU A 8 -35.86 -12.29 -1.11
C LEU A 8 -34.90 -11.10 -1.09
N THR A 9 -34.32 -10.74 -2.25
CA THR A 9 -33.33 -9.65 -2.33
C THR A 9 -33.93 -8.32 -1.91
N GLU A 10 -35.10 -7.97 -2.43
CA GLU A 10 -35.73 -6.69 -2.12
C GLU A 10 -36.27 -6.68 -0.68
N LEU A 11 -36.83 -7.80 -0.20
CA LEU A 11 -37.25 -7.92 1.19
C LEU A 11 -36.07 -7.75 2.17
N ALA A 12 -34.92 -8.37 1.88
CA ALA A 12 -33.72 -8.24 2.72
C ALA A 12 -33.14 -6.82 2.67
N ALA A 13 -33.06 -6.20 1.50
CA ALA A 13 -32.61 -4.81 1.36
C ALA A 13 -33.52 -3.83 2.10
N GLN A 14 -34.84 -4.00 2.03
CA GLN A 14 -35.81 -3.17 2.78
C GLN A 14 -35.62 -3.28 4.29
N ARG A 15 -35.28 -4.47 4.81
CA ARG A 15 -34.98 -4.65 6.24
C ARG A 15 -33.71 -3.91 6.64
N TRP A 16 -32.64 -3.97 5.84
CA TRP A 16 -31.44 -3.19 6.11
C TRP A 16 -31.65 -1.67 5.99
N ALA A 17 -32.58 -1.25 5.14
CA ALA A 17 -32.93 0.15 4.97
C ALA A 17 -33.60 0.79 6.21
N THR A 18 -34.02 -0.01 7.21
CA THR A 18 -34.58 0.52 8.47
C THR A 18 -33.52 0.94 9.49
N SER A 19 -32.21 0.88 9.16
CA SER A 19 -31.18 1.38 10.07
C SER A 19 -31.42 2.86 10.43
N HIS A 20 -31.20 3.21 11.69
CA HIS A 20 -31.30 4.58 12.18
C HIS A 20 -30.19 5.49 11.63
N ASP A 21 -29.07 4.92 11.17
CA ASP A 21 -28.04 5.64 10.42
C ASP A 21 -28.32 5.54 8.91
N PRO A 22 -28.62 6.68 8.23
CA PRO A 22 -28.84 6.71 6.78
C PRO A 22 -27.66 6.16 5.97
N ARG A 23 -26.42 6.31 6.46
CA ARG A 23 -25.23 5.82 5.76
C ARG A 23 -25.16 4.30 5.83
N GLN A 24 -25.29 3.73 7.03
CA GLN A 24 -25.37 2.28 7.22
C GLN A 24 -26.53 1.67 6.42
N ALA A 25 -27.72 2.29 6.43
CA ALA A 25 -28.87 1.84 5.66
C ALA A 25 -28.53 1.70 4.16
N ARG A 26 -27.89 2.72 3.59
CA ARG A 26 -27.44 2.71 2.18
C ARG A 26 -26.39 1.63 1.92
N LEU A 27 -25.37 1.51 2.79
CA LEU A 27 -24.29 0.54 2.64
C LEU A 27 -24.80 -0.90 2.64
N MET A 28 -25.56 -1.26 3.67
CA MET A 28 -26.05 -2.63 3.84
C MET A 28 -27.08 -3.02 2.78
N SER A 29 -27.96 -2.09 2.39
CA SER A 29 -28.93 -2.35 1.31
C SER A 29 -28.25 -2.58 -0.04
N ALA A 30 -27.15 -1.87 -0.33
CA ALA A 30 -26.37 -2.09 -1.54
C ALA A 30 -25.60 -3.41 -1.47
N LEU A 31 -24.93 -3.68 -0.34
CA LEU A 31 -24.18 -4.92 -0.13
C LEU A 31 -25.06 -6.16 -0.36
N VAL A 32 -26.26 -6.20 0.24
CA VAL A 32 -27.20 -7.31 0.05
C VAL A 32 -27.58 -7.49 -1.41
N ARG A 33 -27.87 -6.39 -2.14
CA ARG A 33 -28.21 -6.47 -3.57
C ARG A 33 -27.07 -7.06 -4.39
N HIS A 34 -25.83 -6.61 -4.16
CA HIS A 34 -24.67 -7.12 -4.90
C HIS A 34 -24.33 -8.56 -4.52
N LEU A 35 -24.40 -8.94 -3.24
CA LEU A 35 -24.16 -10.32 -2.81
C LEU A 35 -25.18 -11.29 -3.40
N HIS A 36 -26.46 -10.91 -3.41
CA HIS A 36 -27.53 -11.71 -4.01
C HIS A 36 -27.46 -11.77 -5.53
N ALA A 37 -26.98 -10.70 -6.18
CA ALA A 37 -26.73 -10.70 -7.62
C ALA A 37 -25.59 -11.67 -7.97
N PHE A 38 -24.46 -11.61 -7.25
CA PHE A 38 -23.35 -12.56 -7.41
C PHE A 38 -23.81 -14.02 -7.24
N ALA A 39 -24.53 -14.33 -6.16
CA ALA A 39 -24.99 -15.70 -5.90
C ALA A 39 -25.91 -16.24 -7.01
N ARG A 40 -26.73 -15.38 -7.64
CA ARG A 40 -27.57 -15.76 -8.78
C ARG A 40 -26.77 -15.88 -10.07
N GLU A 41 -25.84 -14.98 -10.30
CA GLU A 41 -25.00 -14.96 -11.50
C GLU A 41 -24.20 -16.25 -11.66
N VAL A 42 -23.67 -16.78 -10.55
CA VAL A 42 -22.85 -18.01 -10.55
C VAL A 42 -23.64 -19.27 -10.16
N GLU A 43 -24.95 -19.16 -9.92
CA GLU A 43 -25.79 -20.26 -9.40
C GLU A 43 -25.18 -20.95 -8.15
N LEU A 44 -24.73 -20.15 -7.18
CA LEU A 44 -23.92 -20.59 -6.05
C LEU A 44 -24.52 -21.79 -5.29
N GLY A 45 -23.79 -22.91 -5.27
CA GLY A 45 -24.21 -24.14 -4.60
C GLY A 45 -24.01 -24.13 -3.08
N GLU A 46 -24.65 -25.07 -2.38
CA GLU A 46 -24.54 -25.19 -0.91
C GLU A 46 -23.12 -25.52 -0.45
N ASP A 47 -22.42 -26.41 -1.17
CA ASP A 47 -21.04 -26.81 -0.85
C ASP A 47 -20.06 -25.65 -1.09
N GLU A 48 -20.22 -24.90 -2.18
CA GLU A 48 -19.42 -23.72 -2.50
C GLU A 48 -19.65 -22.60 -1.48
N TRP A 49 -20.90 -22.38 -1.09
CA TRP A 49 -21.26 -21.44 -0.03
C TRP A 49 -20.62 -21.84 1.30
N MET A 50 -20.69 -23.12 1.69
CA MET A 50 -20.07 -23.61 2.92
C MET A 50 -18.55 -23.45 2.90
N ALA A 51 -17.90 -23.73 1.76
CA ALA A 51 -16.48 -23.50 1.57
C ALA A 51 -16.10 -22.02 1.74
N ALA A 52 -16.88 -21.10 1.17
CA ALA A 52 -16.66 -19.65 1.34
C ALA A 52 -16.81 -19.20 2.80
N ILE A 53 -17.80 -19.73 3.54
CA ILE A 53 -17.97 -19.45 4.97
C ILE A 53 -16.77 -19.95 5.79
N GLN A 54 -16.28 -21.15 5.50
CA GLN A 54 -15.10 -21.70 6.16
C GLN A 54 -13.84 -20.90 5.86
N TRP A 55 -13.67 -20.47 4.59
CA TRP A 55 -12.56 -19.63 4.16
C TRP A 55 -12.55 -18.27 4.90
N LEU A 56 -13.72 -17.61 5.03
CA LEU A 56 -13.85 -16.37 5.79
C LEU A 56 -13.54 -16.56 7.28
N ALA A 57 -14.00 -17.66 7.87
CA ALA A 57 -13.74 -18.00 9.26
C ALA A 57 -12.23 -18.24 9.50
N GLU A 58 -11.56 -18.92 8.57
CA GLU A 58 -10.12 -19.17 8.62
C GLU A 58 -9.31 -17.88 8.52
N ALA A 59 -9.67 -17.01 7.57
CA ALA A 59 -9.01 -15.71 7.41
C ALA A 59 -9.16 -14.85 8.66
N GLY A 60 -10.33 -14.89 9.32
CA GLY A 60 -10.53 -14.26 10.61
C GLY A 60 -9.65 -14.86 11.72
N ARG A 61 -9.50 -16.18 11.76
CA ARG A 61 -8.75 -16.90 12.81
C ARG A 61 -7.23 -16.71 12.72
N ILE A 62 -6.68 -16.62 11.51
CA ILE A 62 -5.24 -16.41 11.32
C ILE A 62 -4.81 -14.95 11.48
N SER A 63 -5.77 -14.01 11.48
CA SER A 63 -5.49 -12.58 11.67
C SER A 63 -5.20 -12.24 13.14
N ASP A 64 -4.19 -11.40 13.38
CA ASP A 64 -3.76 -10.90 14.68
C ASP A 64 -3.26 -9.44 14.60
N ALA A 65 -2.51 -8.97 15.60
CA ALA A 65 -2.00 -7.59 15.64
C ALA A 65 -0.97 -7.26 14.54
N LYS A 66 -0.30 -8.27 13.96
CA LYS A 66 0.73 -8.12 12.92
C LYS A 66 0.26 -8.64 11.55
N ARG A 67 -0.71 -9.56 11.52
CA ARG A 67 -1.27 -10.17 10.30
C ARG A 67 -2.75 -9.84 10.14
N GLN A 68 -3.15 -9.33 8.99
CA GLN A 68 -4.55 -9.03 8.67
C GLN A 68 -4.96 -9.70 7.36
N GLU A 69 -5.37 -10.96 7.44
CA GLU A 69 -5.68 -11.79 6.26
C GLU A 69 -6.89 -11.28 5.48
N LEU A 70 -7.89 -10.69 6.16
CA LEU A 70 -9.04 -10.07 5.48
C LEU A 70 -8.68 -8.75 4.78
N ILE A 71 -7.64 -8.04 5.24
CA ILE A 71 -7.09 -6.90 4.50
C ILE A 71 -6.34 -7.43 3.27
N LEU A 72 -5.54 -8.48 3.42
CA LEU A 72 -4.86 -9.12 2.30
C LEU A 72 -5.86 -9.64 1.25
N ALA A 73 -6.99 -10.20 1.69
CA ALA A 73 -8.10 -10.58 0.80
C ALA A 73 -8.65 -9.37 0.03
N SER A 74 -8.88 -8.25 0.71
CA SER A 74 -9.29 -6.99 0.07
C SER A 74 -8.25 -6.49 -0.93
N ASP A 75 -6.96 -6.67 -0.66
CA ASP A 75 -5.86 -6.28 -1.54
C ASP A 75 -5.85 -7.12 -2.83
N VAL A 76 -5.87 -8.45 -2.72
CA VAL A 76 -5.82 -9.35 -3.90
C VAL A 76 -7.12 -9.37 -4.71
N PHE A 77 -8.24 -8.94 -4.14
CA PHE A 77 -9.47 -8.69 -4.89
C PHE A 77 -9.52 -7.29 -5.52
N GLY A 78 -8.49 -6.46 -5.29
CA GLY A 78 -8.42 -5.07 -5.79
C GLY A 78 -9.36 -4.10 -5.09
N LEU A 79 -10.06 -4.52 -4.03
CA LEU A 79 -11.00 -3.68 -3.29
C LEU A 79 -10.26 -2.56 -2.55
N SER A 80 -9.11 -2.86 -1.94
CA SER A 80 -8.30 -1.84 -1.24
C SER A 80 -7.87 -0.73 -2.19
N THR A 81 -7.34 -1.09 -3.36
CA THR A 81 -6.94 -0.15 -4.41
C THR A 81 -8.13 0.67 -4.90
N LEU A 82 -9.29 0.03 -5.14
CA LEU A 82 -10.50 0.74 -5.55
C LEU A 82 -10.97 1.73 -4.48
N VAL A 83 -10.97 1.36 -3.20
CA VAL A 83 -11.34 2.24 -2.09
C VAL A 83 -10.39 3.43 -2.01
N VAL A 84 -9.08 3.22 -2.16
CA VAL A 84 -8.11 4.32 -2.22
C VAL A 84 -8.43 5.26 -3.37
N GLN A 85 -8.68 4.74 -4.58
CA GLN A 85 -8.99 5.57 -5.75
C GLN A 85 -10.31 6.36 -5.58
N LEU A 86 -11.33 5.78 -4.94
CA LEU A 86 -12.60 6.46 -4.71
C LEU A 86 -12.49 7.62 -3.71
N ASN A 87 -11.58 7.53 -2.74
CA ASN A 87 -11.42 8.51 -1.67
C ASN A 87 -10.27 9.50 -1.91
N ASN A 88 -9.38 9.24 -2.86
CA ASN A 88 -8.23 10.09 -3.20
C ASN A 88 -8.30 10.57 -4.65
N ARG A 89 -9.40 11.23 -5.00
CA ARG A 89 -9.60 11.85 -6.33
C ARG A 89 -8.90 13.20 -6.40
N PHE A 90 -7.57 13.16 -6.35
CA PHE A 90 -6.76 14.36 -6.40
C PHE A 90 -6.75 14.99 -7.80
N ALA A 91 -6.32 16.24 -7.88
CA ALA A 91 -6.07 16.91 -9.14
C ALA A 91 -5.04 16.12 -9.98
N PRO A 92 -5.11 16.15 -11.33
CA PRO A 92 -4.20 15.37 -12.19
C PRO A 92 -2.70 15.65 -11.97
N GLN A 93 -2.35 16.81 -11.44
CA GLN A 93 -0.98 17.21 -11.12
C GLN A 93 -0.49 16.63 -9.79
N ALA A 94 -1.40 16.26 -8.88
CA ALA A 94 -1.05 15.69 -7.59
C ALA A 94 -0.46 14.29 -7.77
N THR A 95 0.46 13.91 -6.88
CA THR A 95 0.98 12.55 -6.87
C THR A 95 -0.15 11.56 -6.58
N PRO A 96 -0.32 10.49 -7.39
CA PRO A 96 -1.38 9.52 -7.16
C PRO A 96 -1.20 8.78 -5.83
N ALA A 97 -2.28 8.65 -5.06
CA ALA A 97 -2.31 7.77 -3.90
C ALA A 97 -2.36 6.29 -4.29
N THR A 98 -1.83 5.39 -3.47
CA THR A 98 -2.01 3.94 -3.59
C THR A 98 -2.20 3.31 -2.19
N VAL A 99 -2.39 1.99 -2.11
CA VAL A 99 -2.70 1.29 -0.86
C VAL A 99 -1.60 1.46 0.18
N LEU A 100 -1.94 1.49 1.48
CA LEU A 100 -0.94 1.54 2.55
C LEU A 100 -0.11 0.24 2.62
N GLY A 101 -0.75 -0.89 2.31
CA GLY A 101 -0.19 -2.22 2.55
C GLY A 101 -0.23 -2.60 4.04
N PRO A 102 -0.01 -3.88 4.37
CA PRO A 102 -0.20 -4.41 5.72
C PRO A 102 0.98 -4.17 6.67
N PHE A 103 2.10 -3.63 6.17
CA PHE A 103 3.37 -3.58 6.91
C PHE A 103 3.76 -2.18 7.43
N HIS A 104 2.86 -1.20 7.34
CA HIS A 104 3.08 0.08 8.00
C HIS A 104 2.99 -0.11 9.53
N ILE A 105 3.98 0.41 10.25
CA ILE A 105 4.05 0.39 11.71
C ILE A 105 4.09 1.84 12.19
N ASP A 106 3.15 2.23 13.04
CA ASP A 106 3.15 3.54 13.66
C ASP A 106 4.42 3.79 14.49
N GLY A 107 4.87 5.05 14.53
CA GLY A 107 6.01 5.44 15.36
C GLY A 107 7.38 5.18 14.72
N SER A 108 7.51 5.28 13.40
CA SER A 108 8.81 5.43 12.72
C SER A 108 9.68 6.51 13.38
N PRO A 109 10.98 6.25 13.61
CA PRO A 109 11.89 7.19 14.26
C PRO A 109 12.09 8.44 13.40
N ALA A 110 12.23 9.60 14.04
CA ALA A 110 12.56 10.84 13.33
C ALA A 110 14.01 10.79 12.83
N ALA A 111 14.21 11.21 11.58
CA ALA A 111 15.48 11.11 10.89
C ALA A 111 15.90 12.47 10.28
N PRO A 112 17.17 12.90 10.44
CA PRO A 112 17.67 14.08 9.76
C PRO A 112 17.77 13.85 8.25
N TYR A 113 17.95 14.94 7.49
CA TYR A 113 18.12 14.90 6.03
C TYR A 113 19.26 13.94 5.64
N GLY A 114 18.96 12.96 4.77
CA GLY A 114 19.93 12.00 4.28
C GLY A 114 20.37 10.95 5.30
N PHE A 115 19.71 10.85 6.46
CA PHE A 115 19.92 9.75 7.40
C PHE A 115 19.71 8.41 6.71
N ASP A 116 20.58 7.44 7.00
CA ASP A 116 20.51 6.10 6.44
C ASP A 116 19.57 5.21 7.27
N MET A 117 18.33 5.02 6.80
CA MET A 117 17.35 4.18 7.52
C MET A 117 17.67 2.67 7.43
N SER A 118 18.69 2.27 6.67
CA SER A 118 19.16 0.88 6.68
C SER A 118 19.98 0.54 7.92
N ASP A 119 20.54 1.52 8.64
CA ASP A 119 21.31 1.33 9.87
C ASP A 119 22.30 0.14 9.82
N GLY A 120 23.02 -0.01 8.70
CA GLY A 120 24.03 -1.05 8.50
C GLY A 120 23.51 -2.37 7.91
N ILE A 121 22.23 -2.46 7.56
CA ILE A 121 21.67 -3.62 6.84
C ILE A 121 22.33 -3.74 5.46
N PRO A 122 22.84 -4.93 5.09
CA PRO A 122 23.44 -5.14 3.78
C PRO A 122 22.46 -4.87 2.64
N GLY A 123 22.92 -4.17 1.61
CA GLY A 123 22.19 -3.91 0.38
C GLY A 123 22.89 -2.88 -0.49
N THR A 124 22.42 -2.72 -1.74
CA THR A 124 22.90 -1.66 -2.62
C THR A 124 22.40 -0.32 -2.09
N PRO A 125 23.26 0.66 -1.75
CA PRO A 125 22.78 1.96 -1.28
C PRO A 125 21.86 2.63 -2.29
N LEU A 126 20.77 3.21 -1.81
CA LEU A 126 19.76 3.91 -2.58
C LEU A 126 19.50 5.29 -1.95
N PHE A 127 19.52 6.32 -2.80
CA PHE A 127 19.03 7.65 -2.45
C PHE A 127 17.74 7.91 -3.21
N VAL A 128 16.71 8.35 -2.48
CA VAL A 128 15.49 8.89 -3.08
C VAL A 128 15.42 10.37 -2.73
N THR A 129 15.47 11.22 -3.75
CA THR A 129 15.57 12.67 -3.59
C THR A 129 14.60 13.41 -4.49
N GLY A 130 14.22 14.60 -4.07
CA GLY A 130 13.39 15.50 -4.88
C GLY A 130 12.82 16.61 -4.03
N LYS A 131 11.66 17.12 -4.41
CA LYS A 131 10.92 18.16 -3.71
C LYS A 131 9.52 17.73 -3.34
N VAL A 132 9.00 18.28 -2.25
CA VAL A 132 7.57 18.29 -1.93
C VAL A 132 7.01 19.66 -2.28
N THR A 133 6.03 19.71 -3.17
CA THR A 133 5.37 20.95 -3.63
C THR A 133 3.85 20.87 -3.55
N ASP A 134 3.18 22.02 -3.63
CA ASP A 134 1.74 22.09 -3.88
C ASP A 134 1.42 22.00 -5.39
N LEU A 135 0.14 22.10 -5.74
CA LEU A 135 -0.35 22.04 -7.13
C LEU A 135 0.18 23.19 -8.01
N GLU A 136 0.61 24.28 -7.41
CA GLU A 136 1.20 25.46 -8.06
C GLU A 136 2.73 25.36 -8.19
N GLY A 137 3.34 24.28 -7.68
CA GLY A 137 4.78 24.04 -7.70
C GLY A 137 5.54 24.83 -6.63
N LYS A 138 4.85 25.41 -5.64
CA LYS A 138 5.49 26.06 -4.50
C LYS A 138 5.96 25.00 -3.51
N PRO A 139 7.15 25.15 -2.91
CA PRO A 139 7.62 24.25 -1.87
C PRO A 139 6.64 24.12 -0.69
N VAL A 140 6.51 22.89 -0.18
CA VAL A 140 5.80 22.58 1.07
C VAL A 140 6.83 22.26 2.14
N PRO A 141 7.38 23.27 2.83
CA PRO A 141 8.37 23.05 3.87
C PRO A 141 7.74 22.36 5.07
N GLY A 142 8.52 21.54 5.77
CA GLY A 142 8.06 20.88 6.99
C GLY A 142 7.25 19.60 6.76
N ALA A 143 6.85 19.31 5.52
CA ALA A 143 6.14 18.08 5.18
C ALA A 143 6.89 16.85 5.70
N VAL A 144 6.20 16.00 6.43
CA VAL A 144 6.76 14.79 7.01
C VAL A 144 6.57 13.63 6.03
N LEU A 145 7.66 12.96 5.67
CA LEU A 145 7.67 11.74 4.87
C LEU A 145 7.96 10.56 5.80
N ASP A 146 6.93 9.80 6.18
CA ASP A 146 7.10 8.50 6.84
C ASP A 146 7.35 7.45 5.77
N VAL A 147 8.54 6.85 5.80
CA VAL A 147 9.06 5.96 4.75
C VAL A 147 9.27 4.59 5.34
N TRP A 148 8.89 3.54 4.61
CA TRP A 148 9.18 2.15 4.98
C TRP A 148 9.32 1.27 3.73
N GLN A 149 10.03 0.16 3.85
CA GLN A 149 10.24 -0.80 2.75
C GLN A 149 10.63 -2.19 3.25
N ALA A 150 10.62 -3.15 2.33
CA ALA A 150 11.30 -4.44 2.50
C ALA A 150 12.83 -4.28 2.38
N ASP A 151 13.57 -5.22 2.96
CA ASP A 151 15.03 -5.33 2.77
C ASP A 151 15.41 -6.01 1.45
N ALA A 152 16.72 -6.27 1.28
CA ALA A 152 17.29 -6.91 0.09
C ALA A 152 16.85 -8.38 -0.11
N ASP A 153 16.24 -9.00 0.92
CA ASP A 153 15.67 -10.34 0.87
C ASP A 153 14.14 -10.31 0.73
N GLY A 154 13.53 -9.12 0.72
CA GLY A 154 12.08 -8.95 0.58
C GLY A 154 11.31 -9.06 1.89
N ALA A 155 11.96 -8.90 3.05
CA ALA A 155 11.31 -8.97 4.36
C ALA A 155 11.08 -7.59 4.99
N TYR A 156 9.93 -7.40 5.63
CA TYR A 156 9.65 -6.27 6.52
C TYR A 156 9.93 -6.64 7.99
N GLU A 157 10.18 -5.62 8.82
CA GLU A 157 10.27 -5.74 10.29
C GLU A 157 9.11 -6.58 10.88
N ALA A 158 7.87 -6.33 10.42
CA ALA A 158 6.68 -7.02 10.90
C ALA A 158 6.73 -8.56 10.73
N GLN A 159 7.55 -9.05 9.79
CA GLN A 159 7.71 -10.47 9.46
C GLN A 159 8.90 -11.11 10.18
N LEU A 160 9.70 -10.34 10.92
CA LEU A 160 10.91 -10.78 11.60
C LEU A 160 10.64 -10.82 13.11
N PRO A 161 10.26 -11.98 13.68
CA PRO A 161 9.81 -12.07 15.08
C PRO A 161 10.91 -11.78 16.11
N GLU A 162 12.18 -11.84 15.71
CA GLU A 162 13.35 -11.63 16.57
C GLU A 162 13.82 -10.16 16.59
N ILE A 163 13.16 -9.26 15.85
CA ILE A 163 13.55 -7.84 15.73
C ILE A 163 12.54 -6.96 16.47
N ASP A 164 13.00 -6.26 17.50
CA ASP A 164 12.22 -5.29 18.29
C ASP A 164 12.55 -3.82 17.93
N GLU A 165 13.52 -3.60 17.04
CA GLU A 165 14.03 -2.28 16.65
C GLU A 165 13.43 -1.84 15.31
N ALA A 166 13.29 -0.52 15.12
CA ALA A 166 12.83 0.04 13.85
C ALA A 166 13.81 -0.32 12.73
N ARG A 167 13.33 -1.01 11.69
CA ARG A 167 14.14 -1.51 10.57
C ARG A 167 13.60 -1.01 9.24
N LEU A 168 14.45 -0.32 8.47
CA LEU A 168 14.11 0.25 7.15
C LEU A 168 12.85 1.11 7.16
N ARG A 169 12.65 1.84 8.26
CA ARG A 169 11.59 2.84 8.41
C ARG A 169 12.08 4.06 9.14
N ALA A 170 11.66 5.24 8.69
CA ALA A 170 12.05 6.51 9.27
C ALA A 170 11.12 7.64 8.82
N LYS A 171 11.05 8.71 9.63
CA LYS A 171 10.35 9.96 9.30
C LYS A 171 11.34 11.04 8.93
N TYR A 172 11.36 11.40 7.65
CA TYR A 172 12.12 12.52 7.12
C TYR A 172 11.25 13.77 7.07
N GLN A 173 11.89 14.94 6.96
CA GLN A 173 11.19 16.21 6.83
C GLN A 173 11.72 16.98 5.62
N ALA A 174 10.80 17.50 4.80
CA ALA A 174 11.13 18.41 3.71
C ALA A 174 11.71 19.72 4.27
N ARG A 175 12.79 20.20 3.66
CA ARG A 175 13.46 21.46 4.02
C ARG A 175 12.64 22.67 3.62
N GLU A 176 13.11 23.87 3.99
CA GLU A 176 12.48 25.16 3.66
C GLU A 176 12.23 25.38 2.15
N ASP A 177 13.08 24.82 1.29
CA ASP A 177 12.95 24.86 -0.17
C ASP A 177 12.17 23.66 -0.74
N GLY A 178 11.57 22.85 0.12
CA GLY A 178 10.79 21.66 -0.21
C GLY A 178 11.66 20.42 -0.46
N THR A 179 12.99 20.53 -0.44
CA THR A 179 13.86 19.40 -0.76
C THR A 179 13.85 18.33 0.33
N TYR A 180 13.90 17.07 -0.09
CA TYR A 180 14.05 15.91 0.80
C TYR A 180 15.15 14.98 0.28
N CYS A 181 15.72 14.20 1.20
CA CYS A 181 16.69 13.15 0.87
C CYS A 181 16.49 11.97 1.83
N VAL A 182 16.01 10.86 1.27
CA VAL A 182 15.92 9.57 1.93
C VAL A 182 17.12 8.75 1.50
N ARG A 183 17.83 8.17 2.47
CA ARG A 183 18.92 7.23 2.24
C ARG A 183 18.56 5.87 2.83
N THR A 184 18.72 4.83 2.02
CA THR A 184 18.31 3.45 2.34
C THR A 184 19.11 2.47 1.47
N ILE A 185 18.64 1.24 1.37
CA ILE A 185 19.08 0.23 0.40
C ILE A 185 18.01 -0.02 -0.65
N ALA A 186 18.42 -0.48 -1.84
CA ALA A 186 17.52 -0.87 -2.91
C ALA A 186 16.57 -1.97 -2.42
N PRO A 187 15.24 -1.77 -2.47
CA PRO A 187 14.27 -2.79 -2.09
C PRO A 187 14.28 -3.95 -3.09
N ARG A 188 13.89 -5.14 -2.62
CA ARG A 188 13.56 -6.26 -3.49
C ARG A 188 12.04 -6.43 -3.59
N GLY A 189 11.57 -6.89 -4.75
CA GLY A 189 10.20 -7.41 -4.85
C GLY A 189 10.01 -8.63 -3.96
N TYR A 190 8.80 -8.83 -3.45
CA TYR A 190 8.53 -9.86 -2.44
C TYR A 190 7.17 -10.50 -2.65
N ALA A 191 7.01 -11.71 -2.13
CA ALA A 191 5.74 -12.43 -2.11
C ALA A 191 4.85 -11.92 -0.97
N ILE A 192 3.55 -11.77 -1.21
CA ILE A 192 2.58 -11.64 -0.12
C ILE A 192 2.60 -12.91 0.77
N PRO A 193 2.08 -12.88 2.01
CA PRO A 193 1.93 -14.09 2.80
C PRO A 193 1.15 -15.18 2.05
N MET A 194 1.78 -16.35 1.86
CA MET A 194 1.22 -17.49 1.11
C MET A 194 0.83 -18.68 2.00
N ASP A 195 0.98 -18.56 3.31
CA ASP A 195 0.75 -19.61 4.31
C ASP A 195 -0.66 -19.55 4.95
N GLY A 196 -1.60 -18.86 4.30
CA GLY A 196 -2.98 -18.68 4.79
C GLY A 196 -4.02 -18.80 3.67
N PRO A 197 -5.30 -18.56 3.99
CA PRO A 197 -6.43 -18.72 3.05
C PRO A 197 -6.28 -17.93 1.76
N VAL A 198 -5.69 -16.74 1.79
CA VAL A 198 -5.42 -15.98 0.56
C VAL A 198 -4.37 -16.71 -0.28
N GLY A 199 -3.30 -17.18 0.36
CA GLY A 199 -2.26 -17.98 -0.30
C GLY A 199 -2.81 -19.26 -0.94
N ASP A 200 -3.68 -19.98 -0.23
CA ASP A 200 -4.36 -21.18 -0.74
C ASP A 200 -5.16 -20.85 -2.00
N LEU A 201 -5.93 -19.76 -1.98
CA LEU A 201 -6.73 -19.34 -3.14
C LEU A 201 -5.85 -18.92 -4.31
N ILE A 202 -4.85 -18.06 -4.09
CA ILE A 202 -3.95 -17.57 -5.13
C ILE A 202 -3.15 -18.72 -5.77
N SER A 203 -2.74 -19.72 -4.98
CA SER A 203 -2.02 -20.90 -5.46
C SER A 203 -2.81 -21.77 -6.45
N THR A 204 -4.13 -21.55 -6.55
CA THR A 204 -4.99 -22.22 -7.54
C THR A 204 -5.17 -21.44 -8.85
N THR A 205 -4.46 -20.33 -9.01
CA THR A 205 -4.57 -19.41 -10.15
C THR A 205 -3.20 -19.14 -10.77
N ASP A 206 -3.19 -18.57 -11.99
CA ASP A 206 -1.97 -18.06 -12.62
C ASP A 206 -1.60 -16.63 -12.12
N ILE A 207 -2.27 -16.13 -11.08
CA ILE A 207 -1.99 -14.81 -10.50
C ILE A 207 -0.61 -14.87 -9.82
N SER A 208 0.29 -13.98 -10.22
CA SER A 208 1.55 -13.78 -9.49
C SER A 208 1.23 -13.33 -8.07
N HIS A 209 1.84 -13.98 -7.07
CA HIS A 209 1.74 -13.57 -5.67
C HIS A 209 2.80 -12.55 -5.26
N PHE A 210 3.52 -11.99 -6.23
CA PHE A 210 4.59 -11.03 -5.98
C PHE A 210 4.12 -9.58 -6.10
N ARG A 211 4.80 -8.74 -5.33
CA ARG A 211 4.80 -7.29 -5.47
C ARG A 211 6.14 -6.85 -6.08
N PRO A 212 6.15 -5.90 -7.02
CA PRO A 212 7.39 -5.34 -7.58
C PRO A 212 8.21 -4.63 -6.50
N ALA A 213 9.50 -4.37 -6.77
CA ALA A 213 10.36 -3.63 -5.85
C ALA A 213 9.84 -2.19 -5.66
N HIS A 214 9.61 -1.77 -4.41
CA HIS A 214 9.07 -0.45 -4.10
C HIS A 214 9.49 0.08 -2.73
N VAL A 215 9.40 1.41 -2.60
CA VAL A 215 9.54 2.14 -1.33
C VAL A 215 8.22 2.83 -1.03
N HIS A 216 7.71 2.69 0.20
CA HIS A 216 6.48 3.34 0.62
C HIS A 216 6.71 4.74 1.16
N PHE A 217 5.71 5.60 0.97
CA PHE A 217 5.67 6.95 1.49
C PHE A 217 4.28 7.25 2.06
N LEU A 218 4.24 7.73 3.29
CA LEU A 218 3.10 8.45 3.86
C LEU A 218 3.56 9.87 4.12
N ILE A 219 3.04 10.80 3.31
CA ILE A 219 3.38 12.22 3.36
C ILE A 219 2.24 13.00 4.00
N HIS A 220 2.57 13.79 5.00
CA HIS A 220 1.61 14.63 5.70
C HIS A 220 2.18 16.00 6.04
N GLU A 221 1.38 17.03 5.76
CA GLU A 221 1.57 18.40 6.23
C GLU A 221 0.20 19.02 6.50
N PRO A 222 -0.01 19.74 7.62
CA PRO A 222 -1.25 20.46 7.87
C PRO A 222 -1.66 21.38 6.71
N GLY A 223 -2.92 21.28 6.29
CA GLY A 223 -3.46 22.03 5.14
C GLY A 223 -3.43 21.26 3.82
N TYR A 224 -2.85 20.05 3.80
CA TYR A 224 -2.84 19.17 2.64
C TYR A 224 -3.52 17.83 2.96
N GLU A 225 -4.11 17.23 1.92
CA GLU A 225 -4.57 15.86 1.96
C GLU A 225 -3.40 14.92 2.27
N LYS A 226 -3.64 13.94 3.13
CA LYS A 226 -2.63 12.93 3.46
C LYS A 226 -2.38 12.07 2.22
N LEU A 227 -1.13 12.02 1.76
CA LEU A 227 -0.72 11.19 0.62
C LEU A 227 -0.10 9.89 1.11
N ILE A 228 -0.73 8.77 0.80
CA ILE A 228 -0.12 7.43 0.92
C ILE A 228 0.21 6.96 -0.49
N THR A 229 1.47 6.66 -0.77
CA THR A 229 1.91 6.25 -2.10
C THR A 229 3.14 5.34 -2.06
N HIS A 230 3.54 4.82 -3.22
CA HIS A 230 4.74 4.00 -3.41
C HIS A 230 5.55 4.57 -4.57
N LEU A 231 6.87 4.38 -4.55
CA LEU A 231 7.70 4.51 -5.74
C LEU A 231 8.23 3.13 -6.13
N PHE A 232 7.97 2.73 -7.37
CA PHE A 232 8.36 1.43 -7.92
C PHE A 232 9.60 1.56 -8.80
N GLN A 233 10.52 0.61 -8.73
CA GLN A 233 11.71 0.62 -9.58
C GLN A 233 11.35 0.28 -11.03
N GLU A 234 11.71 1.14 -11.99
CA GLU A 234 11.58 0.87 -13.42
C GLU A 234 12.32 -0.42 -13.82
N GLY A 235 11.65 -1.27 -14.59
CA GLY A 235 12.21 -2.55 -15.06
C GLY A 235 12.26 -3.65 -14.01
N SER A 236 11.75 -3.43 -12.79
CA SER A 236 11.63 -4.49 -11.80
C SER A 236 10.62 -5.57 -12.23
N GLU A 237 10.83 -6.79 -11.77
CA GLU A 237 9.89 -7.89 -11.99
C GLU A 237 8.51 -7.55 -11.39
N TYR A 238 7.44 -8.02 -12.04
CA TYR A 238 6.06 -7.90 -11.59
C TYR A 238 5.43 -6.49 -11.61
N LEU A 239 6.05 -5.51 -12.29
CA LEU A 239 5.45 -4.17 -12.43
C LEU A 239 4.06 -4.18 -13.09
N ASP A 240 3.84 -5.06 -14.07
CA ASP A 240 2.58 -5.21 -14.79
C ASP A 240 1.64 -6.26 -14.16
N SER A 241 2.08 -6.91 -13.08
CA SER A 241 1.38 -8.02 -12.42
C SER A 241 1.38 -7.91 -10.90
N ASP A 242 1.46 -6.69 -10.33
CA ASP A 242 1.42 -6.48 -8.88
C ASP A 242 0.13 -7.07 -8.30
N VAL A 243 0.28 -8.05 -7.40
CA VAL A 243 -0.85 -8.84 -6.86
C VAL A 243 -1.90 -7.99 -6.14
N VAL A 244 -1.54 -6.79 -5.68
CA VAL A 244 -2.46 -5.86 -4.99
C VAL A 244 -2.92 -4.69 -5.88
N PHE A 245 -2.58 -4.72 -7.17
CA PHE A 245 -2.94 -3.67 -8.14
C PHE A 245 -2.43 -2.27 -7.73
N GLY A 246 -1.29 -2.19 -7.05
CA GLY A 246 -0.77 -0.95 -6.47
C GLY A 246 0.02 -0.09 -7.45
N THR A 247 0.55 -0.68 -8.53
CA THR A 247 1.38 0.01 -9.53
C THR A 247 0.58 1.01 -10.37
N LYS A 248 1.19 2.18 -10.58
CA LYS A 248 0.71 3.22 -11.48
C LYS A 248 1.90 3.75 -12.27
N GLU A 249 1.71 4.04 -13.55
CA GLU A 249 2.78 4.53 -14.44
C GLU A 249 3.51 5.75 -13.86
N ALA A 250 2.76 6.73 -13.34
CA ALA A 250 3.30 7.93 -12.71
C ALA A 250 4.10 7.69 -11.41
N LEU A 251 4.11 6.45 -10.90
CA LEU A 251 4.84 6.04 -9.70
C LEU A 251 6.01 5.10 -10.01
N VAL A 252 6.27 4.81 -11.30
CA VAL A 252 7.44 4.04 -11.74
C VAL A 252 8.61 5.01 -11.93
N VAL A 253 9.72 4.75 -11.24
CA VAL A 253 10.87 5.64 -11.14
C VAL A 253 12.14 4.90 -11.51
N ARG A 254 13.01 5.57 -12.26
CA ARG A 254 14.34 5.06 -12.59
C ARG A 254 15.27 5.10 -11.39
N PHE A 255 15.95 3.99 -11.15
CA PHE A 255 17.02 3.91 -10.15
C PHE A 255 18.33 3.91 -10.91
N ASP A 256 18.89 5.10 -11.12
CA ASP A 256 20.10 5.27 -11.93
C ASP A 256 21.35 4.93 -11.12
N GLU A 257 22.20 4.06 -11.67
CA GLU A 257 23.48 3.73 -11.06
C GLU A 257 24.45 4.91 -11.11
N ARG A 258 25.06 5.20 -9.97
CA ARG A 258 26.07 6.23 -9.78
C ARG A 258 27.36 5.58 -9.28
N PRO A 259 28.53 6.00 -9.77
CA PRO A 259 29.80 5.51 -9.25
C PRO A 259 30.02 5.95 -7.80
N ALA A 260 30.97 5.33 -7.12
CA ALA A 260 31.48 5.82 -5.83
C ALA A 260 31.88 7.29 -5.94
N GLY A 261 31.55 8.09 -4.91
CA GLY A 261 31.78 9.52 -4.92
C GLY A 261 30.81 10.31 -4.03
N PRO A 262 30.70 11.63 -4.26
CA PRO A 262 29.78 12.50 -3.52
C PRO A 262 28.33 12.04 -3.68
N ALA A 263 27.61 11.93 -2.57
CA ALA A 263 26.22 11.50 -2.53
C ALA A 263 25.25 12.67 -2.22
N PRO A 264 23.94 12.54 -2.51
CA PRO A 264 22.97 13.64 -2.36
C PRO A 264 22.77 14.15 -0.92
N ASP A 265 23.12 13.35 0.09
CA ASP A 265 23.11 13.74 1.51
C ASP A 265 24.30 14.63 1.91
N GLY A 266 25.25 14.85 0.99
CA GLY A 266 26.50 15.59 1.23
C GLY A 266 27.64 14.72 1.75
N THR A 267 27.42 13.41 1.93
CA THR A 267 28.48 12.46 2.27
C THR A 267 29.24 12.00 1.02
N THR A 268 30.25 11.16 1.21
CA THR A 268 30.98 10.50 0.11
C THR A 268 30.91 9.00 0.35
N LEU A 269 30.56 8.24 -0.68
CA LEU A 269 30.47 6.79 -0.66
C LEU A 269 31.67 6.19 -1.41
N ASP A 270 32.29 5.17 -0.80
CA ASP A 270 33.39 4.42 -1.42
C ASP A 270 32.89 3.29 -2.35
N VAL A 271 31.57 3.16 -2.50
CA VAL A 271 30.89 2.16 -3.32
C VAL A 271 29.90 2.82 -4.28
N PRO A 272 29.60 2.19 -5.43
CA PRO A 272 28.48 2.60 -6.27
C PRO A 272 27.15 2.61 -5.51
N TYR A 273 26.24 3.47 -5.93
CA TYR A 273 24.92 3.61 -5.33
C TYR A 273 23.85 3.87 -6.40
N LEU A 274 22.58 3.69 -6.05
CA LEU A 274 21.44 4.02 -6.90
C LEU A 274 20.86 5.39 -6.50
N LEU A 275 20.42 6.15 -7.50
CA LEU A 275 19.71 7.41 -7.32
C LEU A 275 18.33 7.34 -7.98
N ALA A 276 17.29 7.61 -7.21
CA ALA A 276 15.93 7.83 -7.68
C ALA A 276 15.54 9.30 -7.45
N GLU A 277 15.12 9.99 -8.50
CA GLU A 277 14.66 11.37 -8.43
C GLU A 277 13.13 11.43 -8.61
N PHE A 278 12.43 11.98 -7.62
CA PHE A 278 10.97 12.08 -7.66
C PHE A 278 10.44 13.28 -6.89
N ASP A 279 9.61 14.10 -7.54
CA ASP A 279 8.93 15.22 -6.90
C ASP A 279 7.51 14.82 -6.47
N PHE A 280 7.23 14.99 -5.18
CA PHE A 280 5.90 14.79 -4.62
C PHE A 280 5.07 16.07 -4.73
N VAL A 281 3.84 15.94 -5.23
CA VAL A 281 2.90 17.05 -5.37
C VAL A 281 1.68 16.78 -4.49
N LEU A 282 1.50 17.60 -3.46
CA LEU A 282 0.44 17.46 -2.48
C LEU A 282 -0.82 18.24 -2.88
N GLN A 283 -1.97 17.62 -2.69
CA GLN A 283 -3.28 18.20 -2.88
C GLN A 283 -3.67 19.01 -1.62
N PRO A 284 -4.06 20.30 -1.72
CA PRO A 284 -4.65 21.02 -0.59
C PRO A 284 -5.95 20.37 -0.10
N ALA A 285 -6.18 20.38 1.21
CA ALA A 285 -7.35 19.81 1.90
C ALA A 285 -8.63 20.66 1.78
#